data_AF-A0A959CYF5-F1
#
_entry.id   AF-A0A959CYF5-F1
#
_cell.length_a   1.000
_cell.length_b   1.000
_cell.length_c   1.000
_cell.angle_alpha   90.00
_cell.angle_beta   90.00
_cell.angle_gamma   90.00
#
_symmetry.space_group_name_H-M   'P 1'
#
loop_
_entity.id
_entity.type
_entity.pdbx_description
1 polymer ?
#
loop_
_entity_poly.entity_id
_entity_poly.type
_entity_poly.pdbx_seq_one_letter_code
_entity_poly.pdbx_strand_id
1 'polypeptide(L)'
;TTNVGHPKLEAWKYPLPGDSLIFRIHRVVIHLDGPKVVRLQMPPDPHRSSVTDHVASWDGTFLDVEWSPDGSQLAFLSNSRDHKEAILRVADPETGEVRKVLEEREETFFESGYRNSNWHVLKESGEVIWFSQRSDWGHLYLYNLEDGQLKNPITHGEWNVLQVLKVDEKGRTVYFTGAGREAGDPYFQYLYRVNLDGSGLKLLSPDSANHEISLSPSGEYFVDSYSTPATPPVTVLRNNKGEKLLTLEEADISRLLASGWVPPLPVTVKARDGETDLYGLLFRPANFDPQKKYPIINYIYPGPQAGSVGSRSFSASRRDNQALANLGFIVVAIDAMGTPMRSKSFHAAYYGNMGDNGLPDQVAGMKQLAGRYPWIDLERAGIYGHSGGGFASTDAILRYPDFFKVAVSGAGNHDNRNYEDDWGEKWQGLLENNPDGTTNYDNQANQLLVENLKGKLLLTHGTMDTNVPVYNTLLVVDKLIEANKDFDLVLFPNRGHGFAMEPYMLRKRWDYFVKNLLGAEPPKEYEFNLSRPRP
;
A
#
# COMPACT_ATOMS: atom_id res chain seq x y z
N THR A 1 13.89 15.07 21.52
CA THR A 1 12.74 15.85 22.04
C THR A 1 13.12 17.32 22.19
N THR A 2 12.18 18.24 22.38
CA THR A 2 12.45 19.67 22.67
C THR A 2 12.54 19.96 24.17
N ASN A 3 12.97 19.00 24.97
CA ASN A 3 13.10 19.17 26.41
C ASN A 3 14.25 20.15 26.69
N VAL A 4 14.01 21.15 27.53
CA VAL A 4 15.09 22.03 28.03
C VAL A 4 16.00 21.22 28.94
N GLY A 5 17.29 21.17 28.64
CA GLY A 5 18.30 20.39 29.37
C GLY A 5 19.01 19.36 28.50
N HIS A 6 19.57 18.32 29.11
CA HIS A 6 20.26 17.26 28.36
C HIS A 6 19.28 16.46 27.50
N PRO A 7 19.63 16.16 26.22
CA PRO A 7 18.80 15.30 25.39
C PRO A 7 18.79 13.88 25.97
N LYS A 8 17.62 13.23 25.92
CA LYS A 8 17.50 11.80 26.20
C LYS A 8 17.67 11.04 24.90
N LEU A 9 18.66 10.15 24.84
CA LEU A 9 18.83 9.21 23.73
C LEU A 9 17.81 8.07 23.88
N GLU A 10 17.08 7.82 22.80
CA GLU A 10 16.35 6.57 22.59
C GLU A 10 17.01 5.88 21.40
N ALA A 11 17.45 4.64 21.60
CA ALA A 11 18.19 3.87 20.62
C ALA A 11 17.63 2.44 20.55
N TRP A 12 17.52 1.92 19.34
CA TRP A 12 17.10 0.56 19.04
C TRP A 12 17.93 0.02 17.88
N LYS A 13 17.81 -1.28 17.63
CA LYS A 13 18.42 -1.91 16.45
C LYS A 13 17.51 -1.65 15.25
N TYR A 14 18.10 -1.23 14.14
CA TYR A 14 17.39 -0.89 12.91
C TYR A 14 18.27 -1.36 11.75
N PRO A 15 18.11 -2.62 11.29
CA PRO A 15 18.91 -3.16 10.20
C PRO A 15 18.64 -2.39 8.91
N LEU A 16 19.70 -2.14 8.15
CA LEU A 16 19.66 -1.47 6.86
C LEU A 16 20.01 -2.44 5.73
N PRO A 17 19.60 -2.16 4.47
CA PRO A 17 20.07 -2.94 3.33
C PRO A 17 21.59 -3.07 3.29
N GLY A 18 22.06 -4.31 3.11
CA GLY A 18 23.49 -4.64 3.12
C GLY A 18 24.08 -4.99 4.49
N ASP A 19 23.36 -4.78 5.60
CA ASP A 19 23.82 -5.24 6.92
C ASP A 19 23.95 -6.77 6.94
N SER A 20 25.05 -7.31 7.47
CA SER A 20 25.25 -8.76 7.57
C SER A 20 24.41 -9.41 8.67
N LEU A 21 23.94 -8.61 9.63
CA LEU A 21 23.13 -9.05 10.77
C LEU A 21 21.78 -8.36 10.75
N ILE A 22 20.74 -9.17 10.56
CA ILE A 22 19.34 -8.75 10.58
C ILE A 22 18.64 -9.41 11.77
N PHE A 23 17.42 -8.98 12.08
CA PHE A 23 16.60 -9.69 13.06
C PHE A 23 16.28 -11.10 12.58
N ARG A 24 16.47 -12.08 13.47
CA ARG A 24 16.13 -13.48 13.23
C ARG A 24 15.26 -13.99 14.37
N ILE A 25 14.39 -14.93 14.06
CA ILE A 25 13.44 -15.48 15.02
C ILE A 25 13.76 -16.94 15.35
N HIS A 26 13.75 -17.25 16.64
CA HIS A 26 13.65 -18.61 17.13
C HIS A 26 12.21 -18.85 17.57
N ARG A 27 11.54 -19.82 16.95
CA ARG A 27 10.19 -20.20 17.34
C ARG A 27 10.22 -21.18 18.50
N VAL A 28 9.33 -20.96 19.46
CA VAL A 28 9.13 -21.83 20.63
C VAL A 28 7.65 -22.03 20.87
N VAL A 29 7.29 -23.19 21.39
CA VAL A 29 5.97 -23.50 21.94
C VAL A 29 6.07 -23.49 23.45
N ILE A 30 5.18 -22.75 24.11
CA ILE A 30 5.11 -22.67 25.57
C ILE A 30 3.88 -23.43 26.01
N HIS A 31 4.10 -24.57 26.66
CA HIS A 31 3.05 -25.34 27.32
C HIS A 31 2.78 -24.71 28.69
N LEU A 32 1.53 -24.33 28.96
CA LEU A 32 1.15 -23.68 30.22
C LEU A 32 0.78 -24.71 31.29
N ASP A 33 0.11 -25.79 30.89
CA ASP A 33 -0.19 -26.94 31.73
C ASP A 33 1.00 -27.90 31.73
N GLY A 34 1.64 -28.07 32.88
CA GLY A 34 2.95 -28.74 32.95
C GLY A 34 4.05 -27.90 32.29
N PRO A 35 4.42 -26.74 32.88
CA PRO A 35 5.20 -25.71 32.21
C PRO A 35 6.48 -26.21 31.56
N LYS A 36 6.52 -26.14 30.23
CA LYS A 36 7.73 -26.44 29.45
C LYS A 36 7.79 -25.57 28.21
N VAL A 37 9.01 -25.33 27.75
CA VAL A 37 9.28 -24.61 26.51
C VAL A 37 9.90 -25.61 25.53
N VAL A 38 9.20 -25.86 24.43
CA VAL A 38 9.67 -26.70 23.34
C VAL A 38 10.21 -25.76 22.26
N ARG A 39 11.51 -25.88 21.94
CA ARG A 39 12.12 -25.11 20.85
C ARG A 39 11.98 -25.89 19.55
N LEU A 40 11.55 -25.21 18.49
CA LEU A 40 11.49 -25.84 17.18
C LEU A 40 12.90 -26.21 16.69
N GLN A 41 13.05 -27.42 16.17
CA GLN A 41 14.30 -28.02 15.70
C GLN A 41 14.67 -27.52 14.30
N MET A 42 14.88 -26.21 14.21
CA MET A 42 15.34 -25.55 13.00
C MET A 42 16.29 -24.40 13.35
N PRO A 43 17.17 -24.00 12.43
CA PRO A 43 17.89 -22.74 12.55
C PRO A 43 16.91 -21.56 12.65
N PRO A 44 17.32 -20.45 13.28
CA PRO A 44 16.51 -19.24 13.24
C PRO A 44 16.43 -18.73 11.80
N ASP A 45 15.29 -18.23 11.38
CA ASP A 45 15.05 -17.64 10.05
C ASP A 45 14.89 -16.12 10.17
N PRO A 46 14.96 -15.37 9.04
CA PRO A 46 14.73 -13.93 9.03
C PRO A 46 13.38 -13.56 9.66
N HIS A 47 13.33 -12.43 10.38
CA HIS A 47 12.10 -11.86 10.91
C HIS A 47 11.28 -11.21 9.78
N ARG A 48 10.59 -12.02 8.98
CA ARG A 48 9.86 -11.60 7.79
C ARG A 48 8.48 -12.25 7.70
N SER A 49 7.48 -11.49 7.29
CA SER A 49 6.17 -12.01 6.87
C SER A 49 6.06 -12.01 5.34
N SER A 50 5.16 -12.83 4.81
CA SER A 50 4.78 -12.83 3.39
C SER A 50 3.88 -11.67 3.00
N VAL A 51 3.32 -10.92 3.97
CA VAL A 51 2.31 -9.87 3.71
C VAL A 51 2.67 -8.50 4.26
N THR A 52 3.56 -8.42 5.26
CA THR A 52 4.07 -7.15 5.79
C THR A 52 5.55 -7.26 6.15
N ASP A 53 6.14 -6.13 6.55
CA ASP A 53 7.49 -5.98 7.09
C ASP A 53 7.65 -6.57 8.52
N HIS A 54 6.56 -7.00 9.16
CA HIS A 54 6.58 -7.52 10.53
C HIS A 54 5.96 -8.93 10.61
N VAL A 55 6.35 -9.75 11.59
CA VAL A 55 5.75 -11.11 11.78
C VAL A 55 4.42 -11.08 12.56
N ALA A 56 3.88 -9.90 12.81
CA ALA A 56 2.65 -9.70 13.58
C ALA A 56 1.89 -8.49 13.05
N SER A 57 0.58 -8.58 13.13
CA SER A 57 -0.38 -7.52 12.84
C SER A 57 -0.33 -6.43 13.92
N TRP A 58 -0.94 -5.27 13.64
CA TRP A 58 -1.04 -4.13 14.56
C TRP A 58 -1.78 -4.45 15.86
N ASP A 59 -2.65 -5.46 15.85
CA ASP A 59 -3.35 -5.95 17.05
C ASP A 59 -2.57 -7.04 17.82
N GLY A 60 -1.36 -7.38 17.36
CA GLY A 60 -0.50 -8.40 17.95
C GLY A 60 -0.76 -9.83 17.45
N THR A 61 -1.71 -10.03 16.53
CA THR A 61 -1.95 -11.35 15.91
C THR A 61 -0.72 -11.78 15.10
N PHE A 62 -0.21 -12.98 15.33
CA PHE A 62 0.89 -13.51 14.51
C PHE A 62 0.47 -13.69 13.06
N LEU A 63 1.30 -13.20 12.15
CA LEU A 63 1.16 -13.39 10.72
C LEU A 63 1.90 -14.66 10.32
N ASP A 64 1.44 -15.32 9.26
CA ASP A 64 2.05 -16.55 8.75
C ASP A 64 2.21 -17.66 9.80
N VAL A 65 1.22 -17.81 10.69
CA VAL A 65 1.16 -18.88 11.70
C VAL A 65 -0.27 -19.41 11.82
N GLU A 66 -0.45 -20.72 11.78
CA GLU A 66 -1.73 -21.40 12.05
C GLU A 66 -1.54 -22.56 13.02
N TRP A 67 -2.44 -22.65 14.01
CA TRP A 67 -2.56 -23.82 14.86
C TRP A 67 -3.69 -24.70 14.36
N SER A 68 -3.46 -26.01 14.34
CA SER A 68 -4.57 -26.97 14.27
C SER A 68 -5.52 -26.79 15.46
N PRO A 69 -6.85 -27.00 15.29
CA PRO A 69 -7.82 -26.78 16.36
C PRO A 69 -7.58 -27.59 17.64
N ASP A 70 -6.95 -28.76 17.51
CA ASP A 70 -6.60 -29.63 18.65
C ASP A 70 -5.21 -29.32 19.25
N GLY A 71 -4.49 -28.33 18.71
CA GLY A 71 -3.18 -27.89 19.19
C GLY A 71 -2.03 -28.87 18.94
N SER A 72 -2.24 -29.97 18.21
CA SER A 72 -1.19 -30.98 17.99
C SER A 72 -0.30 -30.71 16.79
N GLN A 73 -0.58 -29.66 16.02
CA GLN A 73 0.18 -29.23 14.86
C GLN A 73 0.25 -27.71 14.79
N LEU A 74 1.45 -27.19 14.53
CA LEU A 74 1.73 -25.78 14.27
C LEU A 74 2.24 -25.63 12.82
N ALA A 75 1.53 -24.89 11.99
CA ALA A 75 1.97 -24.51 10.65
C ALA A 75 2.48 -23.07 10.65
N PHE A 76 3.52 -22.78 9.87
CA PHE A 76 4.05 -21.43 9.72
C PHE A 76 4.84 -21.28 8.42
N LEU A 77 5.05 -20.03 8.02
CA LEU A 77 5.88 -19.70 6.86
C LEU A 77 7.27 -19.19 7.28
N SER A 78 8.30 -19.65 6.59
CA SER A 78 9.65 -19.07 6.61
C SER A 78 9.90 -18.35 5.29
N ASN A 79 10.24 -17.07 5.33
CA ASN A 79 10.60 -16.29 4.14
C ASN A 79 12.12 -16.05 4.11
N SER A 80 12.71 -16.06 2.91
CA SER A 80 14.09 -15.62 2.71
C SER A 80 14.22 -14.11 2.94
N ARG A 81 15.46 -13.66 3.17
CA ARG A 81 15.78 -12.24 3.42
C ARG A 81 15.30 -11.32 2.29
N ASP A 82 15.48 -11.76 1.04
CA ASP A 82 15.08 -11.08 -0.19
C ASP A 82 13.61 -11.28 -0.56
N HIS A 83 12.83 -11.99 0.27
CA HIS A 83 11.44 -12.36 0.03
C HIS A 83 11.21 -13.16 -1.26
N LYS A 84 12.23 -13.76 -1.87
CA LYS A 84 12.10 -14.57 -3.09
C LYS A 84 11.71 -16.01 -2.84
N GLU A 85 11.88 -16.50 -1.62
CA GLU A 85 11.59 -17.87 -1.24
C GLU A 85 10.65 -17.89 -0.04
N ALA A 86 9.57 -18.66 -0.16
CA ALA A 86 8.63 -18.93 0.90
C ALA A 86 8.50 -20.44 1.13
N ILE A 87 8.69 -20.86 2.37
CA ILE A 87 8.66 -22.27 2.76
C ILE A 87 7.56 -22.48 3.78
N LEU A 88 6.52 -23.23 3.41
CA LEU A 88 5.50 -23.69 4.35
C LEU A 88 6.08 -24.84 5.18
N ARG A 89 6.02 -24.69 6.50
CA ARG A 89 6.53 -25.65 7.47
C ARG A 89 5.43 -26.08 8.41
N VAL A 90 5.54 -27.32 8.86
CA VAL A 90 4.71 -27.90 9.90
C VAL A 90 5.61 -28.42 11.00
N ALA A 91 5.26 -28.09 12.24
CA ALA A 91 5.98 -28.49 13.43
C ALA A 91 5.10 -29.29 14.39
N ASP A 92 5.74 -30.23 15.05
CA ASP A 92 5.22 -30.94 16.22
C ASP A 92 5.43 -30.06 17.48
N PRO A 93 4.35 -29.63 18.16
CA PRO A 93 4.45 -28.77 19.34
C PRO A 93 5.02 -29.43 20.61
N GLU A 94 5.06 -30.76 20.66
CA GLU A 94 5.56 -31.56 21.78
C GLU A 94 7.06 -31.85 21.65
N THR A 95 7.51 -32.21 20.44
CA THR A 95 8.90 -32.62 20.17
C THR A 95 9.74 -31.49 19.59
N GLY A 96 9.10 -30.49 18.97
CA GLY A 96 9.74 -29.43 18.21
C GLY A 96 10.22 -29.86 16.83
N GLU A 97 9.98 -31.10 16.39
CA GLU A 97 10.35 -31.55 15.04
C GLU A 97 9.66 -30.68 13.98
N VAL A 98 10.41 -30.27 12.95
CA VAL A 98 9.91 -29.41 11.87
C VAL A 98 10.14 -30.10 10.53
N ARG A 99 9.08 -30.18 9.71
CA ARG A 99 9.19 -30.63 8.32
C ARG A 99 8.80 -29.54 7.34
N LYS A 100 9.44 -29.55 6.18
CA LYS A 100 9.04 -28.73 5.02
C LYS A 100 7.83 -29.40 4.34
N VAL A 101 6.81 -28.60 4.00
CA VAL A 101 5.64 -29.05 3.24
C VAL A 101 5.71 -28.55 1.79
N LEU A 102 5.82 -27.23 1.61
CA LEU A 102 5.88 -26.58 0.30
C LEU A 102 7.04 -25.57 0.27
N GLU A 103 7.53 -25.29 -0.93
CA GLU A 103 8.51 -24.24 -1.22
C GLU A 103 8.11 -23.57 -2.52
N GLU A 104 8.02 -22.24 -2.51
CA GLU A 104 7.82 -21.42 -3.69
C GLU A 104 8.99 -20.46 -3.83
N ARG A 105 9.48 -20.32 -5.07
CA ARG A 105 10.53 -19.38 -5.44
C ARG A 105 10.04 -18.47 -6.55
N GLU A 106 10.26 -17.18 -6.37
CA GLU A 106 9.86 -16.13 -7.29
C GLU A 106 11.10 -15.38 -7.80
N GLU A 107 11.06 -14.90 -9.04
CA GLU A 107 12.17 -14.12 -9.60
C GLU A 107 12.32 -12.74 -8.92
N THR A 108 11.21 -12.19 -8.42
CA THR A 108 11.12 -10.83 -7.84
C THR A 108 10.89 -10.88 -6.33
N PHE A 109 9.65 -11.09 -5.89
CA PHE A 109 9.26 -11.22 -4.48
C PHE A 109 8.05 -12.14 -4.38
N PHE A 110 7.86 -12.81 -3.26
CA PHE A 110 6.68 -13.60 -2.96
C PHE A 110 5.69 -12.77 -2.12
N GLU A 111 4.39 -12.93 -2.39
CA GLU A 111 3.31 -12.46 -1.53
C GLU A 111 2.27 -13.56 -1.35
N SER A 112 1.75 -13.71 -0.13
CA SER A 112 0.69 -14.68 0.17
C SER A 112 -0.72 -14.16 -0.07
N GLY A 113 -0.88 -12.96 -0.59
CA GLY A 113 -2.18 -12.31 -0.77
C GLY A 113 -2.12 -10.81 -0.57
N TYR A 114 -3.27 -10.15 -0.59
CA TYR A 114 -3.38 -8.72 -0.34
C TYR A 114 -3.66 -8.47 1.14
N ARG A 115 -2.68 -7.93 1.89
CA ARG A 115 -2.75 -7.59 3.33
C ARG A 115 -2.97 -8.75 4.32
N ASN A 116 -3.29 -9.95 3.85
CA ASN A 116 -3.48 -11.15 4.66
C ASN A 116 -2.92 -12.37 3.91
N SER A 117 -2.43 -13.35 4.66
CA SER A 117 -1.96 -14.62 4.10
C SER A 117 -3.16 -15.48 3.71
N ASN A 118 -3.14 -16.01 2.49
CA ASN A 118 -4.24 -16.82 1.94
C ASN A 118 -3.98 -18.34 2.01
N TRP A 119 -2.89 -18.77 2.63
CA TRP A 119 -2.60 -20.18 2.82
C TRP A 119 -3.34 -20.71 4.04
N HIS A 120 -3.78 -21.98 4.00
CA HIS A 120 -4.44 -22.67 5.11
C HIS A 120 -4.06 -24.15 5.16
N VAL A 121 -3.80 -24.68 6.35
CA VAL A 121 -3.57 -26.13 6.55
C VAL A 121 -4.87 -26.82 6.97
N LEU A 122 -5.34 -27.76 6.14
CA LEU A 122 -6.56 -28.56 6.38
C LEU A 122 -6.15 -29.94 6.90
N LYS A 123 -5.88 -30.01 8.20
CA LYS A 123 -5.28 -31.20 8.84
C LYS A 123 -6.13 -32.46 8.64
N GLU A 124 -7.45 -32.36 8.84
CA GLU A 124 -8.36 -33.51 8.79
C GLU A 124 -8.44 -34.15 7.39
N SER A 125 -8.32 -33.35 6.34
CA SER A 125 -8.30 -33.84 4.96
C SER A 125 -6.90 -34.11 4.41
N GLY A 126 -5.85 -33.78 5.17
CA GLY A 126 -4.46 -33.91 4.73
C GLY A 126 -4.12 -32.98 3.57
N GLU A 127 -4.61 -31.74 3.58
CA GLU A 127 -4.46 -30.80 2.46
C GLU A 127 -3.93 -29.44 2.88
N VAL A 128 -3.46 -28.67 1.90
CA VAL A 128 -3.04 -27.28 2.04
C VAL A 128 -3.69 -26.45 0.95
N ILE A 129 -4.32 -25.34 1.32
CA ILE A 129 -4.63 -24.25 0.39
C ILE A 129 -3.38 -23.38 0.32
N TRP A 130 -2.88 -23.15 -0.89
CA TRP A 130 -1.71 -22.33 -1.15
C TRP A 130 -2.05 -21.21 -2.13
N PHE A 131 -1.54 -20.00 -1.87
CA PHE A 131 -1.66 -18.88 -2.79
C PHE A 131 -0.38 -18.73 -3.61
N SER A 132 -0.51 -18.53 -4.92
CA SER A 132 0.61 -18.32 -5.81
C SER A 132 0.24 -17.38 -6.95
N GLN A 133 1.22 -16.59 -7.40
CA GLN A 133 1.12 -15.71 -8.57
C GLN A 133 1.79 -16.33 -9.81
N ARG A 134 2.11 -17.63 -9.80
CA ARG A 134 2.81 -18.34 -10.90
C ARG A 134 2.15 -18.22 -12.29
N SER A 135 0.86 -17.92 -12.34
CA SER A 135 0.10 -17.70 -13.58
C SER A 135 0.07 -16.24 -14.02
N ASP A 136 0.94 -15.40 -13.46
CA ASP A 136 0.87 -13.92 -13.49
C ASP A 136 -0.30 -13.33 -12.68
N TRP A 137 -1.21 -14.16 -12.19
CA TRP A 137 -2.37 -13.75 -11.40
C TRP A 137 -2.44 -14.54 -10.10
N GLY A 138 -2.82 -13.88 -9.01
CA GLY A 138 -2.92 -14.46 -7.68
C GLY A 138 -4.08 -15.44 -7.58
N HIS A 139 -3.77 -16.72 -7.39
CA HIS A 139 -4.76 -17.79 -7.33
C HIS A 139 -4.48 -18.80 -6.21
N LEU A 140 -5.54 -19.52 -5.84
CA LEU A 140 -5.51 -20.58 -4.85
C LEU A 140 -5.29 -21.95 -5.50
N TYR A 141 -4.47 -22.78 -4.86
CA TYR A 141 -4.08 -24.11 -5.30
C TYR A 141 -4.22 -25.09 -4.12
N LEU A 142 -4.73 -26.28 -4.39
CA LEU A 142 -4.90 -27.33 -3.39
C LEU A 142 -3.74 -28.32 -3.48
N TYR A 143 -3.06 -28.55 -2.38
CA TYR A 143 -1.91 -29.43 -2.25
C TYR A 143 -2.16 -30.54 -1.23
N ASN A 144 -1.42 -31.64 -1.34
CA ASN A 144 -1.35 -32.68 -0.32
C ASN A 144 -0.38 -32.24 0.81
N LEU A 145 -0.83 -32.34 2.06
CA LEU A 145 -0.09 -31.93 3.26
C LEU A 145 1.07 -32.86 3.60
N GLU A 146 1.02 -34.13 3.21
CA GLU A 146 2.04 -35.12 3.53
C GLU A 146 3.27 -34.95 2.62
N ASP A 147 3.06 -34.95 1.30
CA ASP A 147 4.14 -34.99 0.30
C ASP A 147 4.33 -33.68 -0.48
N GLY A 148 3.45 -32.68 -0.28
CA GLY A 148 3.53 -31.39 -0.96
C GLY A 148 3.17 -31.43 -2.45
N GLN A 149 2.54 -32.50 -2.94
CA GLN A 149 2.13 -32.59 -4.35
C GLN A 149 0.89 -31.75 -4.63
N LEU A 150 0.90 -31.05 -5.77
CA LEU A 150 -0.27 -30.30 -6.25
C LEU A 150 -1.39 -31.28 -6.61
N LYS A 151 -2.58 -31.09 -6.02
CA LYS A 151 -3.79 -31.86 -6.36
C LYS A 151 -4.52 -31.21 -7.53
N ASN A 152 -4.90 -29.93 -7.39
CA ASN A 152 -5.60 -29.15 -8.41
C ASN A 152 -5.51 -27.64 -8.13
N PRO A 153 -5.63 -26.78 -9.16
CA PRO A 153 -5.95 -25.37 -8.94
C PRO A 153 -7.39 -25.23 -8.38
N ILE A 154 -7.59 -24.32 -7.43
CA ILE A 154 -8.90 -23.96 -6.87
C ILE A 154 -9.50 -22.80 -7.67
N THR A 155 -8.67 -21.84 -8.11
CA THR A 155 -9.07 -20.70 -8.95
C THR A 155 -8.11 -20.53 -10.12
N HIS A 156 -8.58 -19.91 -11.21
CA HIS A 156 -7.76 -19.60 -12.39
C HIS A 156 -8.39 -18.45 -13.21
N GLY A 157 -7.60 -17.84 -14.10
CA GLY A 157 -8.02 -16.80 -15.04
C GLY A 157 -7.12 -15.56 -15.01
N GLU A 158 -7.55 -14.50 -15.69
CA GLU A 158 -6.85 -13.21 -15.74
C GLU A 158 -7.41 -12.22 -14.71
N TRP A 159 -7.41 -12.61 -13.44
CA TRP A 159 -7.94 -11.83 -12.32
C TRP A 159 -7.36 -12.34 -10.99
N ASN A 160 -7.42 -11.54 -9.92
CA ASN A 160 -6.76 -11.88 -8.65
C ASN A 160 -7.74 -12.34 -7.57
N VAL A 161 -7.39 -13.41 -6.86
CA VAL A 161 -7.80 -13.63 -5.47
C VAL A 161 -7.03 -12.65 -4.59
N LEU A 162 -7.73 -11.98 -3.66
CA LEU A 162 -7.14 -11.00 -2.76
C LEU A 162 -7.00 -11.54 -1.34
N GLN A 163 -8.12 -11.94 -0.72
CA GLN A 163 -8.16 -12.41 0.67
C GLN A 163 -9.10 -13.60 0.81
N VAL A 164 -8.61 -14.70 1.38
CA VAL A 164 -9.45 -15.79 1.88
C VAL A 164 -10.10 -15.32 3.18
N LEU A 165 -11.43 -15.37 3.22
CA LEU A 165 -12.21 -14.92 4.37
C LEU A 165 -12.72 -16.10 5.21
N LYS A 166 -12.94 -17.25 4.58
CA LYS A 166 -13.37 -18.47 5.27
C LYS A 166 -13.09 -19.72 4.43
N VAL A 167 -12.62 -20.77 5.08
CA VAL A 167 -12.62 -22.13 4.54
C VAL A 167 -13.68 -22.94 5.30
N ASP A 168 -14.67 -23.47 4.58
CA ASP A 168 -15.60 -24.46 5.09
C ASP A 168 -15.08 -25.85 4.72
N GLU A 169 -14.33 -26.47 5.64
CA GLU A 169 -13.74 -27.79 5.44
C GLU A 169 -14.79 -28.90 5.25
N LYS A 170 -15.91 -28.82 5.97
CA LYS A 170 -16.99 -29.81 5.88
C LYS A 170 -17.72 -29.72 4.54
N GLY A 171 -18.05 -28.49 4.13
CA GLY A 171 -18.66 -28.20 2.84
C GLY A 171 -17.69 -28.16 1.66
N ARG A 172 -16.38 -28.34 1.91
CA ARG A 172 -15.29 -28.23 0.93
C ARG A 172 -15.38 -26.99 0.04
N THR A 173 -15.66 -25.84 0.65
CA THR A 173 -15.85 -24.55 -0.03
C THR A 173 -14.93 -23.50 0.57
N VAL A 174 -14.37 -22.61 -0.25
CA VAL A 174 -13.62 -21.42 0.19
C VAL A 174 -14.35 -20.15 -0.23
N TYR A 175 -14.43 -19.18 0.67
CA TYR A 175 -14.98 -17.84 0.48
C TYR A 175 -13.83 -16.84 0.46
N PHE A 176 -13.78 -15.99 -0.54
CA PHE A 176 -12.67 -15.07 -0.74
C PHE A 176 -13.11 -13.80 -1.46
N THR A 177 -12.38 -12.71 -1.26
CA THR A 177 -12.49 -11.51 -2.09
C THR A 177 -11.57 -11.61 -3.30
N GLY A 178 -12.00 -11.06 -4.44
CA GLY A 178 -11.22 -11.00 -5.67
C GLY A 178 -11.43 -9.70 -6.43
N ALA A 179 -10.53 -9.38 -7.35
CA ALA A 179 -10.54 -8.16 -8.15
C ALA A 179 -10.09 -8.40 -9.60
N GLY A 180 -10.51 -7.53 -10.51
CA GLY A 180 -10.17 -7.58 -11.93
C GLY A 180 -10.98 -8.57 -12.79
N ARG A 181 -11.89 -9.35 -12.20
CA ARG A 181 -12.74 -10.32 -12.93
C ARG A 181 -13.99 -9.68 -13.55
N GLU A 182 -14.66 -8.83 -12.79
CA GLU A 182 -15.90 -8.17 -13.24
C GLU A 182 -15.58 -6.86 -13.96
N ALA A 183 -16.48 -6.44 -14.85
CA ALA A 183 -16.32 -5.19 -15.59
C ALA A 183 -16.32 -3.96 -14.66
N GLY A 184 -15.56 -2.93 -15.05
CA GLY A 184 -15.46 -1.66 -14.32
C GLY A 184 -14.04 -1.40 -13.84
N ASP A 185 -13.91 -0.70 -12.70
CA ASP A 185 -12.62 -0.43 -12.06
C ASP A 185 -12.02 -1.77 -11.57
N PRO A 186 -10.82 -2.16 -12.04
CA PRO A 186 -10.24 -3.46 -11.73
C PRO A 186 -9.82 -3.60 -10.25
N TYR A 187 -9.90 -2.52 -9.46
CA TYR A 187 -9.66 -2.53 -8.02
C TYR A 187 -10.93 -2.70 -7.19
N PHE A 188 -12.11 -2.75 -7.81
CA PHE A 188 -13.33 -3.15 -7.09
C PHE A 188 -13.17 -4.57 -6.56
N GLN A 189 -13.37 -4.71 -5.25
CA GLN A 189 -13.28 -5.99 -4.56
C GLN A 189 -14.66 -6.63 -4.52
N TYR A 190 -14.75 -7.88 -4.95
CA TYR A 190 -15.98 -8.66 -5.03
C TYR A 190 -15.86 -9.92 -4.18
N LEU A 191 -16.96 -10.38 -3.59
CA LEU A 191 -17.02 -11.63 -2.83
C LEU A 191 -17.35 -12.81 -3.73
N TYR A 192 -16.57 -13.88 -3.61
CA TYR A 192 -16.78 -15.15 -4.29
C TYR A 192 -16.82 -16.31 -3.32
N ARG A 193 -17.36 -17.42 -3.80
CA ARG A 193 -17.11 -18.76 -3.25
C ARG A 193 -16.80 -19.75 -4.36
N VAL A 194 -16.04 -20.78 -4.05
CA VAL A 194 -15.71 -21.90 -4.95
C VAL A 194 -15.49 -23.18 -4.16
N ASN A 195 -15.73 -24.33 -4.76
CA ASN A 195 -15.38 -25.62 -4.16
C ASN A 195 -13.85 -25.81 -4.20
N LEU A 196 -13.30 -26.55 -3.24
CA LEU A 196 -11.85 -26.83 -3.18
C LEU A 196 -11.34 -27.66 -4.37
N ASP A 197 -12.22 -28.34 -5.11
CA ASP A 197 -11.87 -29.01 -6.37
C ASP A 197 -11.82 -28.05 -7.59
N GLY A 198 -12.11 -26.77 -7.37
CA GLY A 198 -12.13 -25.70 -8.37
C GLY A 198 -13.46 -25.54 -9.11
N SER A 199 -14.46 -26.37 -8.81
CA SER A 199 -15.79 -26.28 -9.41
C SER A 199 -16.68 -25.25 -8.70
N GLY A 200 -17.75 -24.80 -9.39
CA GLY A 200 -18.82 -24.03 -8.75
C GLY A 200 -18.47 -22.60 -8.33
N LEU A 201 -17.48 -21.96 -8.98
CA LEU A 201 -17.14 -20.55 -8.73
C LEU A 201 -18.40 -19.68 -8.89
N LYS A 202 -18.71 -18.91 -7.85
CA LYS A 202 -19.91 -18.07 -7.80
C LYS A 202 -19.60 -16.69 -7.21
N LEU A 203 -19.99 -15.65 -7.95
CA LEU A 203 -20.02 -14.26 -7.46
C LEU A 203 -21.20 -14.08 -6.49
N LEU A 204 -20.94 -13.50 -5.32
CA LEU A 204 -21.92 -13.29 -4.25
C LEU A 204 -22.33 -11.82 -4.09
N SER A 205 -21.53 -10.88 -4.58
CA SER A 205 -21.78 -9.44 -4.47
C SER A 205 -21.80 -8.79 -5.88
N PRO A 206 -22.90 -8.88 -6.65
CA PRO A 206 -22.88 -8.58 -8.09
C PRO A 206 -22.98 -7.10 -8.47
N ASP A 207 -23.21 -6.20 -7.51
CA ASP A 207 -23.35 -4.78 -7.78
C ASP A 207 -22.01 -4.19 -8.25
N SER A 208 -21.99 -3.42 -9.35
CA SER A 208 -20.75 -2.87 -9.91
C SER A 208 -20.20 -1.71 -9.06
N ALA A 209 -19.55 -2.06 -7.96
CA ALA A 209 -19.05 -1.16 -6.93
C ALA A 209 -17.90 -1.84 -6.16
N ASN A 210 -17.23 -1.09 -5.28
CA ASN A 210 -16.33 -1.70 -4.31
C ASN A 210 -17.13 -2.23 -3.12
N HIS A 211 -16.87 -3.45 -2.69
CA HIS A 211 -17.55 -4.09 -1.57
C HIS A 211 -16.67 -4.20 -0.32
N GLU A 212 -17.24 -3.87 0.82
CA GLU A 212 -16.69 -4.17 2.15
C GLU A 212 -17.57 -5.23 2.82
N ILE A 213 -16.99 -6.41 3.05
CA ILE A 213 -17.72 -7.62 3.42
C ILE A 213 -17.44 -7.98 4.87
N SER A 214 -18.50 -8.32 5.61
CA SER A 214 -18.41 -9.01 6.90
C SER A 214 -19.20 -10.31 6.84
N LEU A 215 -18.50 -11.45 6.84
CA LEU A 215 -19.14 -12.77 6.86
C LEU A 215 -19.61 -13.13 8.26
N SER A 216 -20.79 -13.74 8.34
CA SER A 216 -21.25 -14.40 9.56
C SER A 216 -20.34 -15.59 9.91
N PRO A 217 -20.18 -15.96 11.20
CA PRO A 217 -19.41 -17.13 11.60
C PRO A 217 -19.87 -18.43 10.94
N SER A 218 -21.18 -18.59 10.67
CA SER A 218 -21.70 -19.75 9.94
C SER A 218 -21.35 -19.71 8.45
N GLY A 219 -21.16 -18.53 7.85
CA GLY A 219 -20.97 -18.34 6.41
C GLY A 219 -22.28 -18.41 5.61
N GLU A 220 -23.42 -18.54 6.28
CA GLU A 220 -24.74 -18.59 5.63
C GLU A 220 -25.24 -17.21 5.20
N TYR A 221 -24.75 -16.17 5.86
CA TYR A 221 -25.07 -14.77 5.60
C TYR A 221 -23.83 -13.89 5.62
N PHE A 222 -23.92 -12.73 4.98
CA PHE A 222 -22.91 -11.69 5.09
C PHE A 222 -23.53 -10.30 4.96
N VAL A 223 -22.91 -9.34 5.63
CA VAL A 223 -23.17 -7.92 5.44
C VAL A 223 -22.26 -7.41 4.33
N ASP A 224 -22.85 -6.71 3.39
CA ASP A 224 -22.19 -6.12 2.22
C ASP A 224 -22.48 -4.62 2.21
N SER A 225 -21.45 -3.81 2.48
CA SER A 225 -21.48 -2.37 2.30
C SER A 225 -20.76 -2.04 0.99
N TYR A 226 -21.52 -1.62 -0.02
CA TYR A 226 -20.96 -1.37 -1.34
C TYR A 226 -21.15 0.08 -1.77
N SER A 227 -20.10 0.62 -2.39
CA SER A 227 -20.04 2.03 -2.82
C SER A 227 -19.01 2.24 -3.92
N THR A 228 -19.01 3.42 -4.53
CA THR A 228 -17.93 3.86 -5.40
C THR A 228 -17.28 5.10 -4.78
N PRO A 229 -16.15 5.61 -5.32
CA PRO A 229 -15.57 6.85 -4.83
C PRO A 229 -16.52 8.06 -4.92
N ALA A 230 -17.56 7.99 -5.78
CA ALA A 230 -18.52 9.06 -6.03
C ALA A 230 -19.94 8.76 -5.51
N THR A 231 -20.28 7.49 -5.25
CA THR A 231 -21.63 7.05 -4.85
C THR A 231 -21.62 6.60 -3.40
N PRO A 232 -22.48 7.15 -2.51
CA PRO A 232 -22.52 6.79 -1.10
C PRO A 232 -22.89 5.31 -0.88
N PRO A 233 -22.51 4.73 0.27
CA PRO A 233 -22.70 3.31 0.51
C PRO A 233 -24.15 2.93 0.76
N VAL A 234 -24.51 1.76 0.25
CA VAL A 234 -25.70 1.00 0.64
C VAL A 234 -25.23 -0.26 1.35
N THR A 235 -25.78 -0.51 2.53
CA THR A 235 -25.46 -1.69 3.32
C THR A 235 -26.62 -2.67 3.26
N VAL A 236 -26.34 -3.91 2.87
CA VAL A 236 -27.35 -4.97 2.71
C VAL A 236 -26.94 -6.24 3.44
N LEU A 237 -27.94 -7.01 3.86
CA LEU A 237 -27.77 -8.39 4.28
C LEU A 237 -28.02 -9.31 3.08
N ARG A 238 -27.07 -10.21 2.82
CA ARG A 238 -27.19 -11.25 1.78
C ARG A 238 -27.05 -12.64 2.37
N ASN A 239 -27.63 -13.63 1.70
CA ASN A 239 -27.35 -15.04 1.99
C ASN A 239 -26.13 -15.55 1.22
N ASN A 240 -25.69 -16.78 1.50
CA ASN A 240 -24.57 -17.43 0.84
C ASN A 240 -24.78 -17.72 -0.67
N LYS A 241 -25.94 -17.39 -1.23
CA LYS A 241 -26.21 -17.44 -2.67
C LYS A 241 -26.03 -16.07 -3.34
N GLY A 242 -25.74 -15.02 -2.59
CA GLY A 242 -25.61 -13.63 -3.06
C GLY A 242 -26.94 -12.89 -3.16
N GLU A 243 -28.04 -13.52 -2.75
CA GLU A 243 -29.37 -12.92 -2.80
C GLU A 243 -29.49 -11.87 -1.69
N LYS A 244 -29.87 -10.65 -2.06
CA LYS A 244 -30.20 -9.59 -1.11
C LYS A 244 -31.47 -9.97 -0.35
N LEU A 245 -31.36 -10.06 0.97
CA LEU A 245 -32.49 -10.35 1.85
C LEU A 245 -33.11 -9.08 2.40
N LEU A 246 -32.27 -8.09 2.74
CA LEU A 246 -32.68 -6.87 3.42
C LEU A 246 -31.71 -5.72 3.12
N THR A 247 -32.23 -4.51 2.88
CA THR A 247 -31.43 -3.28 3.02
C THR A 247 -31.32 -2.95 4.51
N LEU A 248 -30.09 -2.88 5.02
CA LEU A 248 -29.83 -2.53 6.42
C LEU A 248 -29.75 -1.02 6.59
N GLU A 249 -29.09 -0.31 5.68
CA GLU A 249 -28.89 1.14 5.76
C GLU A 249 -28.61 1.74 4.37
N GLU A 250 -29.04 2.98 4.15
CA GLU A 250 -28.67 3.81 3.00
C GLU A 250 -28.07 5.12 3.51
N ALA A 251 -26.82 5.40 3.14
CA ALA A 251 -26.14 6.58 3.68
C ALA A 251 -26.77 7.90 3.19
N ASP A 252 -27.35 8.67 4.11
CA ASP A 252 -27.80 10.04 3.85
C ASP A 252 -26.62 11.02 3.84
N ILE A 253 -26.27 11.51 2.65
CA ILE A 253 -25.22 12.52 2.43
C ILE A 253 -25.77 13.93 2.19
N SER A 254 -27.05 14.20 2.50
CA SER A 254 -27.68 15.51 2.29
C SER A 254 -26.92 16.66 2.92
N ARG A 255 -26.43 16.48 4.16
CA ARG A 255 -25.59 17.47 4.87
C ARG A 255 -24.24 17.71 4.21
N LEU A 256 -23.65 16.67 3.60
CA LEU A 256 -22.39 16.77 2.88
C LEU A 256 -22.60 17.52 1.55
N LEU A 257 -23.67 17.21 0.81
CA LEU A 257 -24.03 17.94 -0.40
C LEU A 257 -24.34 19.41 -0.09
N ALA A 258 -25.06 19.68 1.01
CA ALA A 258 -25.36 21.04 1.46
C ALA A 258 -24.12 21.85 1.85
N SER A 259 -22.98 21.20 2.17
CA SER A 259 -21.71 21.90 2.40
C SER A 259 -20.99 22.31 1.11
N GLY A 260 -21.59 22.04 -0.06
CA GLY A 260 -20.96 22.27 -1.37
C GLY A 260 -19.95 21.18 -1.75
N TRP A 261 -20.00 20.01 -1.12
CA TRP A 261 -19.17 18.88 -1.51
C TRP A 261 -19.52 18.42 -2.93
N VAL A 262 -18.48 18.09 -3.69
CA VAL A 262 -18.59 17.50 -5.02
C VAL A 262 -17.84 16.17 -5.03
N PRO A 263 -18.37 15.13 -5.70
CA PRO A 263 -17.68 13.85 -5.79
C PRO A 263 -16.41 13.96 -6.64
N PRO A 264 -15.36 13.19 -6.33
CA PRO A 264 -14.24 13.01 -7.24
C PRO A 264 -14.71 12.34 -8.53
N LEU A 265 -14.03 12.65 -9.63
CA LEU A 265 -14.26 11.99 -10.92
C LEU A 265 -13.33 10.80 -11.08
N PRO A 266 -13.84 9.57 -11.25
CA PRO A 266 -13.04 8.46 -11.75
C PRO A 266 -12.46 8.80 -13.12
N VAL A 267 -11.17 8.53 -13.30
CA VAL A 267 -10.49 8.75 -14.58
C VAL A 267 -9.67 7.52 -14.96
N THR A 268 -9.63 7.24 -16.25
CA THR A 268 -8.74 6.24 -16.84
C THR A 268 -7.78 6.92 -17.81
N VAL A 269 -6.51 6.55 -17.76
CA VAL A 269 -5.43 6.98 -18.66
C VAL A 269 -4.62 5.77 -19.08
N LYS A 270 -3.87 5.87 -20.19
CA LYS A 270 -2.86 4.88 -20.53
C LYS A 270 -1.60 5.07 -19.70
N ALA A 271 -0.94 3.96 -19.34
CA ALA A 271 0.39 3.97 -18.77
C ALA A 271 1.42 4.48 -19.79
N ARG A 272 2.68 4.56 -19.36
CA ARG A 272 3.81 4.99 -20.20
C ARG A 272 4.01 4.12 -21.45
N ASP A 273 3.53 2.87 -21.44
CA ASP A 273 3.59 1.93 -22.57
C ASP A 273 2.57 2.25 -23.68
N GLY A 274 1.58 3.11 -23.40
CA GLY A 274 0.50 3.44 -24.32
C GLY A 274 -0.61 2.39 -24.41
N GLU A 275 -0.50 1.28 -23.68
CA GLU A 275 -1.37 0.11 -23.78
C GLU A 275 -2.15 -0.14 -22.49
N THR A 276 -1.48 -0.14 -21.35
CA THR A 276 -2.05 -0.51 -20.05
C THR A 276 -2.98 0.58 -19.51
N ASP A 277 -4.20 0.22 -19.09
CA ASP A 277 -5.10 1.16 -18.43
C ASP A 277 -4.76 1.35 -16.95
N LEU A 278 -4.60 2.62 -16.56
CA LEU A 278 -4.41 3.09 -15.19
C LEU A 278 -5.63 3.85 -14.70
N TYR A 279 -5.95 3.65 -13.43
CA TYR A 279 -7.18 4.13 -12.81
C TYR A 279 -6.84 5.16 -11.73
N GLY A 280 -7.64 6.21 -11.65
CA GLY A 280 -7.37 7.34 -10.78
C GLY A 280 -8.62 8.12 -10.39
N LEU A 281 -8.41 9.13 -9.55
CA LEU A 281 -9.42 10.12 -9.17
C LEU A 281 -8.91 11.52 -9.50
N LEU A 282 -9.80 12.33 -10.08
CA LEU A 282 -9.60 13.74 -10.35
C LEU A 282 -10.56 14.58 -9.51
N PHE A 283 -10.03 15.59 -8.84
CA PHE A 283 -10.75 16.51 -7.99
C PHE A 283 -10.76 17.89 -8.64
N ARG A 284 -11.92 18.53 -8.66
CA ARG A 284 -12.14 19.88 -9.21
C ARG A 284 -12.64 20.81 -8.11
N PRO A 285 -12.43 22.13 -8.24
CA PRO A 285 -13.06 23.11 -7.35
C PRO A 285 -14.58 22.90 -7.29
N ALA A 286 -15.19 23.09 -6.13
CA ALA A 286 -16.66 23.03 -6.00
C ALA A 286 -17.37 24.09 -6.88
N ASN A 287 -16.73 25.22 -7.11
CA ASN A 287 -17.17 26.31 -8.00
C ASN A 287 -16.51 26.25 -9.40
N PHE A 288 -16.25 25.04 -9.90
CA PHE A 288 -15.55 24.81 -11.16
C PHE A 288 -16.19 25.52 -12.35
N ASP A 289 -15.36 26.26 -13.09
CA ASP A 289 -15.69 26.91 -14.35
C ASP A 289 -14.81 26.33 -15.47
N PRO A 290 -15.38 25.64 -16.48
CA PRO A 290 -14.62 25.03 -17.57
C PRO A 290 -13.98 26.04 -18.53
N GLN A 291 -14.32 27.33 -18.45
CA GLN A 291 -13.70 28.40 -19.24
C GLN A 291 -12.38 28.91 -18.64
N LYS A 292 -12.05 28.51 -17.40
CA LYS A 292 -10.80 28.88 -16.72
C LYS A 292 -9.72 27.82 -16.90
N LYS A 293 -8.47 28.22 -16.70
CA LYS A 293 -7.31 27.32 -16.60
C LYS A 293 -6.81 27.21 -15.16
N TYR A 294 -6.63 25.99 -14.69
CA TYR A 294 -6.24 25.67 -13.32
C TYR A 294 -4.89 24.95 -13.31
N PRO A 295 -3.95 25.33 -12.44
CA PRO A 295 -2.77 24.50 -12.18
C PRO A 295 -3.18 23.11 -11.71
N ILE A 296 -2.37 22.11 -12.01
CA ILE A 296 -2.61 20.72 -11.61
C ILE A 296 -1.62 20.26 -10.55
N ILE A 297 -2.11 19.57 -9.53
CA ILE A 297 -1.32 18.96 -8.46
C ILE A 297 -1.51 17.45 -8.54
N ASN A 298 -0.39 16.72 -8.58
CA ASN A 298 -0.37 15.27 -8.42
C ASN A 298 -0.22 14.91 -6.94
N TYR A 299 -1.18 14.16 -6.39
CA TYR A 299 -0.98 13.44 -5.13
C TYR A 299 -0.40 12.07 -5.45
N ILE A 300 0.79 11.78 -4.92
CA ILE A 300 1.50 10.53 -5.19
C ILE A 300 1.74 9.70 -3.93
N TYR A 301 1.55 8.39 -4.07
CA TYR A 301 2.13 7.39 -3.18
C TYR A 301 2.62 6.19 -4.03
N PRO A 302 3.95 5.94 -4.09
CA PRO A 302 4.54 4.95 -4.98
C PRO A 302 4.86 3.60 -4.30
N GLY A 303 4.41 3.39 -3.05
CA GLY A 303 4.75 2.16 -2.33
C GLY A 303 4.14 0.95 -3.04
N PRO A 304 4.91 -0.08 -3.42
CA PRO A 304 4.38 -1.28 -4.08
C PRO A 304 3.33 -2.02 -3.24
N GLN A 305 3.32 -1.83 -1.92
CA GLN A 305 2.29 -2.35 -1.01
C GLN A 305 0.94 -1.60 -1.09
N ALA A 306 0.87 -0.48 -1.80
CA ALA A 306 -0.31 0.40 -1.85
C ALA A 306 -0.37 1.18 -3.18
N GLY A 307 -0.99 2.37 -3.15
CA GLY A 307 -1.13 3.24 -4.32
C GLY A 307 -1.65 4.61 -3.90
N SER A 308 -1.78 5.51 -4.87
CA SER A 308 -2.17 6.91 -4.65
C SER A 308 -3.66 7.05 -4.32
N VAL A 309 -4.54 6.18 -4.83
CA VAL A 309 -5.98 6.34 -4.56
C VAL A 309 -6.43 5.66 -3.26
N GLY A 310 -5.83 4.51 -2.93
CA GLY A 310 -6.25 3.69 -1.81
C GLY A 310 -7.60 2.99 -2.06
N SER A 311 -8.46 2.95 -1.04
CA SER A 311 -9.77 2.27 -1.15
C SER A 311 -10.65 2.87 -2.27
N ARG A 312 -11.37 2.02 -2.98
CA ARG A 312 -12.39 2.38 -3.97
C ARG A 312 -13.79 2.61 -3.36
N SER A 313 -13.95 2.44 -2.05
CA SER A 313 -15.19 2.81 -1.35
C SER A 313 -15.43 4.32 -1.31
N PHE A 314 -16.67 4.74 -1.03
CA PHE A 314 -17.00 6.13 -0.79
C PHE A 314 -16.18 6.71 0.37
N SER A 315 -15.73 7.95 0.22
CA SER A 315 -15.13 8.70 1.30
C SER A 315 -15.43 10.18 1.13
N ALA A 316 -16.00 10.79 2.17
CA ALA A 316 -16.33 12.21 2.16
C ALA A 316 -15.08 13.11 2.00
N SER A 317 -13.90 12.63 2.43
CA SER A 317 -12.64 13.32 2.22
C SER A 317 -11.51 12.33 1.94
N ARG A 318 -10.80 12.55 0.84
CA ARG A 318 -9.60 11.80 0.47
C ARG A 318 -8.39 12.66 0.73
N ARG A 319 -7.81 12.50 1.93
CA ARG A 319 -6.78 13.40 2.47
C ARG A 319 -7.30 14.84 2.43
N ASP A 320 -6.56 15.73 1.79
CA ASP A 320 -6.91 17.12 1.54
C ASP A 320 -7.04 17.44 0.04
N ASN A 321 -7.19 16.42 -0.82
CA ASN A 321 -7.25 16.59 -2.28
C ASN A 321 -8.38 17.56 -2.69
N GLN A 322 -9.57 17.42 -2.09
CA GLN A 322 -10.70 18.31 -2.37
C GLN A 322 -10.47 19.72 -1.81
N ALA A 323 -9.76 19.85 -0.68
CA ALA A 323 -9.43 21.15 -0.10
C ALA A 323 -8.45 21.92 -1.01
N LEU A 324 -7.39 21.25 -1.48
CA LEU A 324 -6.51 21.80 -2.52
C LEU A 324 -7.30 22.16 -3.78
N ALA A 325 -8.22 21.30 -4.24
CA ALA A 325 -9.02 21.64 -5.41
C ALA A 325 -9.86 22.93 -5.19
N ASN A 326 -10.45 23.09 -4.02
CA ASN A 326 -11.19 24.30 -3.64
C ASN A 326 -10.31 25.56 -3.50
N LEU A 327 -9.00 25.43 -3.33
CA LEU A 327 -8.05 26.54 -3.37
C LEU A 327 -7.71 27.01 -4.80
N GLY A 328 -8.29 26.38 -5.83
CA GLY A 328 -8.12 26.77 -7.23
C GLY A 328 -7.20 25.86 -8.03
N PHE A 329 -7.02 24.62 -7.60
CA PHE A 329 -6.22 23.60 -8.28
C PHE A 329 -7.09 22.50 -8.89
N ILE A 330 -6.56 21.81 -9.89
CA ILE A 330 -6.98 20.44 -10.19
C ILE A 330 -6.08 19.52 -9.40
N VAL A 331 -6.64 18.51 -8.74
CA VAL A 331 -5.84 17.49 -8.05
C VAL A 331 -6.09 16.15 -8.70
N VAL A 332 -5.04 15.37 -8.93
CA VAL A 332 -5.14 14.03 -9.49
C VAL A 332 -4.36 13.04 -8.63
N ALA A 333 -4.92 11.84 -8.46
CA ALA A 333 -4.24 10.68 -7.91
C ALA A 333 -4.44 9.51 -8.89
N ILE A 334 -3.35 8.89 -9.34
CA ILE A 334 -3.37 7.77 -10.30
C ILE A 334 -2.62 6.60 -9.66
N ASP A 335 -3.20 5.40 -9.73
CA ASP A 335 -2.47 4.17 -9.38
C ASP A 335 -1.67 3.73 -10.61
N ALA A 336 -0.36 3.92 -10.54
CA ALA A 336 0.59 3.56 -11.59
C ALA A 336 0.81 2.04 -11.67
N MET A 337 1.52 1.60 -12.70
CA MET A 337 2.11 0.26 -12.69
C MET A 337 3.01 0.12 -11.45
N GLY A 338 3.03 -1.06 -10.86
CA GLY A 338 3.73 -1.38 -9.61
C GLY A 338 2.86 -1.28 -8.35
N THR A 339 1.58 -0.93 -8.47
CA THR A 339 0.62 -1.02 -7.36
C THR A 339 0.04 -2.45 -7.26
N PRO A 340 -0.44 -2.90 -6.08
CA PRO A 340 -0.90 -4.28 -5.87
C PRO A 340 -2.30 -4.51 -6.47
N MET A 341 -2.87 -5.70 -6.27
CA MET A 341 -4.22 -6.13 -6.72
C MET A 341 -4.39 -6.30 -8.24
N ARG A 342 -3.35 -6.01 -9.03
CA ARG A 342 -3.25 -6.32 -10.47
C ARG A 342 -2.33 -7.53 -10.68
N SER A 343 -2.04 -7.88 -11.93
CA SER A 343 -1.17 -9.03 -12.23
C SER A 343 0.22 -8.86 -11.59
N LYS A 344 0.97 -9.96 -11.48
CA LYS A 344 2.34 -9.99 -10.98
C LYS A 344 3.26 -9.12 -11.81
N SER A 345 3.16 -9.21 -13.13
CA SER A 345 3.87 -8.36 -14.10
C SER A 345 3.58 -6.87 -13.89
N PHE A 346 2.31 -6.51 -13.64
CA PHE A 346 1.93 -5.14 -13.31
C PHE A 346 2.52 -4.71 -11.97
N HIS A 347 2.44 -5.55 -10.94
CA HIS A 347 2.88 -5.23 -9.58
C HIS A 347 4.42 -5.17 -9.46
N ALA A 348 5.14 -5.99 -10.24
CA ALA A 348 6.59 -6.04 -10.26
C ALA A 348 7.22 -5.13 -11.33
N ALA A 349 6.44 -4.26 -11.98
CA ALA A 349 6.87 -3.47 -13.14
C ALA A 349 8.16 -2.66 -12.94
N TYR A 350 8.45 -2.25 -11.70
CA TYR A 350 9.71 -1.58 -11.34
C TYR A 350 10.47 -2.25 -10.19
N TYR A 351 10.26 -3.55 -9.95
CA TYR A 351 11.10 -4.29 -9.00
C TYR A 351 12.58 -4.14 -9.36
N GLY A 352 13.43 -3.84 -8.38
CA GLY A 352 14.84 -3.54 -8.61
C GLY A 352 15.12 -2.20 -9.30
N ASN A 353 14.09 -1.41 -9.60
CA ASN A 353 14.20 -0.07 -10.16
C ASN A 353 13.32 0.94 -9.43
N MET A 354 13.48 1.07 -8.12
CA MET A 354 12.68 1.97 -7.29
C MET A 354 12.75 3.45 -7.70
N GLY A 355 13.75 3.88 -8.48
CA GLY A 355 13.81 5.23 -9.05
C GLY A 355 12.76 5.49 -10.13
N ASP A 356 12.07 4.44 -10.58
CA ASP A 356 10.90 4.53 -11.43
C ASP A 356 9.68 5.07 -10.69
N ASN A 357 9.41 4.49 -9.51
CA ASN A 357 8.36 4.79 -8.53
C ASN A 357 6.99 5.21 -9.13
N GLY A 358 6.65 4.73 -10.33
CA GLY A 358 5.43 5.09 -11.04
C GLY A 358 5.43 6.49 -11.66
N LEU A 359 6.49 7.31 -11.53
CA LEU A 359 6.51 8.69 -12.02
C LEU A 359 6.30 8.85 -13.54
N PRO A 360 6.88 8.00 -14.42
CA PRO A 360 6.63 8.12 -15.84
C PRO A 360 5.13 7.94 -16.17
N ASP A 361 4.42 7.07 -15.45
CA ASP A 361 2.96 6.90 -15.59
C ASP A 361 2.20 8.15 -15.11
N GLN A 362 2.63 8.76 -14.00
CA GLN A 362 2.01 10.00 -13.51
C GLN A 362 2.13 11.12 -14.54
N VAL A 363 3.33 11.32 -15.11
CA VAL A 363 3.57 12.34 -16.14
C VAL A 363 2.76 12.05 -17.40
N ALA A 364 2.73 10.80 -17.87
CA ALA A 364 1.93 10.39 -19.03
C ALA A 364 0.43 10.60 -18.79
N GLY A 365 -0.07 10.24 -17.61
CA GLY A 365 -1.46 10.41 -17.21
C GLY A 365 -1.88 11.88 -17.13
N MET A 366 -1.05 12.73 -16.51
CA MET A 366 -1.29 14.18 -16.47
C MET A 366 -1.34 14.81 -17.86
N LYS A 367 -0.45 14.40 -18.78
CA LYS A 367 -0.46 14.84 -20.18
C LYS A 367 -1.75 14.45 -20.90
N GLN A 368 -2.19 13.20 -20.76
CA GLN A 368 -3.45 12.73 -21.35
C GLN A 368 -4.67 13.45 -20.76
N LEU A 369 -4.68 13.71 -19.46
CA LEU A 369 -5.75 14.48 -18.82
C LEU A 369 -5.80 15.90 -19.37
N ALA A 370 -4.67 16.60 -19.51
CA ALA A 370 -4.66 17.94 -20.09
C ALA A 370 -5.05 17.98 -21.57
N GLY A 371 -4.70 16.93 -22.33
CA GLY A 371 -5.15 16.79 -23.72
C GLY A 371 -6.67 16.61 -23.83
N ARG A 372 -7.31 15.94 -22.87
CA ARG A 372 -8.77 15.76 -22.80
C ARG A 372 -9.50 16.97 -22.21
N TYR A 373 -8.85 17.69 -21.30
CA TYR A 373 -9.43 18.73 -20.47
C TYR A 373 -8.63 20.04 -20.62
N PRO A 374 -9.05 20.96 -21.52
CA PRO A 374 -8.29 22.17 -21.85
C PRO A 374 -8.16 23.18 -20.69
N TRP A 375 -8.95 23.00 -19.63
CA TRP A 375 -8.88 23.76 -18.38
C TRP A 375 -7.76 23.28 -17.43
N ILE A 376 -7.06 22.19 -17.75
CA ILE A 376 -5.85 21.77 -17.01
C ILE A 376 -4.63 22.51 -17.58
N ASP A 377 -3.87 23.16 -16.71
CA ASP A 377 -2.65 23.88 -17.06
C ASP A 377 -1.39 23.12 -16.63
N LEU A 378 -0.72 22.49 -17.60
CA LEU A 378 0.52 21.75 -17.37
C LEU A 378 1.74 22.64 -17.15
N GLU A 379 1.71 23.91 -17.55
CA GLU A 379 2.82 24.83 -17.29
C GLU A 379 2.95 25.13 -15.79
N ARG A 380 1.89 24.86 -15.01
CA ARG A 380 1.84 24.97 -13.56
C ARG A 380 1.48 23.61 -12.95
N ALA A 381 2.35 22.63 -13.14
CA ALA A 381 2.25 21.31 -12.51
C ALA A 381 2.99 21.26 -11.16
N GLY A 382 2.33 20.78 -10.12
CA GLY A 382 2.90 20.50 -8.81
C GLY A 382 2.71 19.04 -8.39
N ILE A 383 3.43 18.62 -7.35
CA ILE A 383 3.35 17.26 -6.81
C ILE A 383 3.55 17.24 -5.30
N TYR A 384 2.86 16.35 -4.58
CA TYR A 384 3.11 16.13 -3.17
C TYR A 384 2.85 14.70 -2.72
N GLY A 385 3.50 14.33 -1.62
CA GLY A 385 3.27 13.07 -0.96
C GLY A 385 3.93 13.02 0.41
N HIS A 386 3.64 11.95 1.15
CA HIS A 386 4.23 11.67 2.47
C HIS A 386 4.78 10.25 2.51
N SER A 387 5.81 9.99 3.30
CA SER A 387 6.51 8.69 3.36
C SER A 387 7.09 8.34 1.98
N GLY A 388 6.79 7.18 1.40
CA GLY A 388 7.10 6.87 0.00
C GLY A 388 6.68 7.98 -0.98
N GLY A 389 5.59 8.71 -0.71
CA GLY A 389 5.19 9.87 -1.51
C GLY A 389 6.11 11.08 -1.36
N GLY A 390 6.77 11.26 -0.22
CA GLY A 390 7.82 12.28 -0.02
C GLY A 390 9.08 11.96 -0.83
N PHE A 391 9.46 10.67 -0.85
CA PHE A 391 10.49 10.15 -1.73
C PHE A 391 10.17 10.47 -3.21
N ALA A 392 9.00 10.04 -3.68
CA ALA A 392 8.56 10.22 -5.07
C ALA A 392 8.38 11.69 -5.47
N SER A 393 7.79 12.54 -4.62
CA SER A 393 7.58 13.96 -4.95
C SER A 393 8.90 14.73 -5.06
N THR A 394 9.91 14.35 -4.27
CA THR A 394 11.26 14.90 -4.39
C THR A 394 11.96 14.36 -5.65
N ASP A 395 11.87 13.06 -5.93
CA ASP A 395 12.42 12.49 -7.16
C ASP A 395 11.80 13.15 -8.41
N ALA A 396 10.48 13.38 -8.39
CA ALA A 396 9.74 14.00 -9.48
C ALA A 396 10.29 15.37 -9.89
N ILE A 397 10.53 16.26 -8.92
CA ILE A 397 11.02 17.62 -9.22
C ILE A 397 12.50 17.62 -9.62
N LEU A 398 13.26 16.57 -9.28
CA LEU A 398 14.66 16.41 -9.65
C LEU A 398 14.83 15.69 -11.00
N ARG A 399 13.98 14.72 -11.32
CA ARG A 399 14.05 13.91 -12.55
C ARG A 399 13.26 14.51 -13.70
N TYR A 400 12.19 15.25 -13.39
CA TYR A 400 11.37 15.99 -14.36
C TYR A 400 11.33 17.49 -14.01
N PRO A 401 12.49 18.16 -13.92
CA PRO A 401 12.57 19.54 -13.42
C PRO A 401 11.91 20.57 -14.35
N ASP A 402 11.73 20.22 -15.62
CA ASP A 402 10.99 21.05 -16.58
C ASP A 402 9.48 20.82 -16.54
N PHE A 403 9.02 19.70 -15.95
CA PHE A 403 7.60 19.40 -15.83
C PHE A 403 7.04 19.92 -14.50
N PHE A 404 7.61 19.48 -13.37
CA PHE A 404 7.14 19.88 -12.04
C PHE A 404 7.77 21.18 -11.57
N LYS A 405 6.94 22.14 -11.20
CA LYS A 405 7.38 23.48 -10.77
C LYS A 405 7.47 23.60 -9.25
N VAL A 406 6.63 22.86 -8.53
CA VAL A 406 6.53 22.89 -7.06
C VAL A 406 6.34 21.49 -6.51
N ALA A 407 7.15 21.11 -5.52
CA ALA A 407 7.03 19.84 -4.80
C ALA A 407 6.92 20.07 -3.29
N VAL A 408 6.00 19.35 -2.63
CA VAL A 408 5.91 19.28 -1.17
C VAL A 408 6.13 17.84 -0.72
N SER A 409 7.28 17.61 -0.08
CA SER A 409 7.75 16.31 0.38
C SER A 409 7.62 16.17 1.89
N GLY A 410 6.92 15.13 2.34
CA GLY A 410 6.81 14.76 3.76
C GLY A 410 7.50 13.43 4.05
N ALA A 411 8.43 13.42 5.01
CA ALA A 411 9.07 12.23 5.55
C ALA A 411 9.54 11.21 4.50
N GLY A 412 10.21 11.65 3.44
CA GLY A 412 10.64 10.77 2.35
C GLY A 412 11.78 9.83 2.75
N ASN A 413 11.65 8.55 2.41
CA ASN A 413 12.76 7.58 2.36
C ASN A 413 13.59 7.83 1.10
N HIS A 414 14.35 8.94 1.11
CA HIS A 414 15.06 9.47 -0.06
C HIS A 414 16.19 8.59 -0.59
N ASP A 415 16.69 7.68 0.24
CA ASP A 415 17.58 6.62 -0.16
C ASP A 415 17.26 5.37 0.66
N ASN A 416 16.77 4.32 0.00
CA ASN A 416 16.37 3.10 0.67
C ASN A 416 17.53 2.32 1.32
N ARG A 417 18.80 2.64 1.05
CA ARG A 417 19.94 2.15 1.84
C ARG A 417 19.91 2.65 3.30
N ASN A 418 19.21 3.75 3.54
CA ASN A 418 19.03 4.39 4.85
C ASN A 418 17.62 4.14 5.42
N TYR A 419 16.93 3.11 4.92
CA TYR A 419 15.61 2.68 5.38
C TYR A 419 15.65 1.21 5.83
N GLU A 420 14.56 0.70 6.40
CA GLU A 420 14.49 -0.67 6.92
C GLU A 420 14.80 -1.72 5.85
N ASP A 421 15.55 -2.75 6.25
CA ASP A 421 16.10 -3.75 5.35
C ASP A 421 15.05 -4.68 4.73
N ASP A 422 14.02 -5.09 5.47
CA ASP A 422 12.90 -5.88 4.94
C ASP A 422 12.24 -5.20 3.77
N TRP A 423 11.91 -3.93 3.94
CA TRP A 423 11.19 -3.18 2.91
C TRP A 423 12.09 -2.89 1.73
N GLY A 424 13.29 -2.33 1.97
CA GLY A 424 14.24 -1.99 0.90
C GLY A 424 14.61 -3.22 0.07
N GLU A 425 14.98 -4.32 0.72
CA GLU A 425 15.45 -5.52 0.03
C GLU A 425 14.31 -6.30 -0.65
N LYS A 426 13.06 -6.23 -0.14
CA LYS A 426 11.90 -6.84 -0.82
C LYS A 426 11.62 -6.20 -2.18
N TRP A 427 11.74 -4.87 -2.31
CA TRP A 427 11.29 -4.16 -3.51
C TRP A 427 12.44 -3.75 -4.45
N GLN A 428 13.64 -3.52 -3.90
CA GLN A 428 14.83 -3.17 -4.67
C GLN A 428 15.78 -4.37 -4.87
N GLY A 429 15.67 -5.40 -4.04
CA GLY A 429 16.63 -6.50 -3.98
C GLY A 429 17.77 -6.24 -2.99
N LEU A 430 18.61 -7.25 -2.78
CA LEU A 430 19.79 -7.13 -1.94
C LEU A 430 20.74 -6.04 -2.47
N LEU A 431 21.43 -5.34 -1.58
CA LEU A 431 22.40 -4.33 -1.96
C LEU A 431 23.60 -4.97 -2.67
N GLU A 432 23.88 -4.52 -3.88
CA GLU A 432 24.99 -4.95 -4.72
C GLU A 432 25.88 -3.77 -5.10
N ASN A 433 27.19 -3.96 -4.99
CA ASN A 433 28.19 -2.98 -5.42
C ASN A 433 28.62 -3.26 -6.86
N ASN A 434 28.61 -2.21 -7.69
CA ASN A 434 29.10 -2.27 -9.05
C ASN A 434 30.62 -2.02 -9.11
N PRO A 435 31.32 -2.51 -10.15
CA PRO A 435 32.77 -2.31 -10.30
C PRO A 435 33.21 -0.83 -10.40
N ASP A 436 32.31 0.06 -10.82
CA ASP A 436 32.56 1.50 -10.94
C ASP A 436 32.35 2.28 -9.63
N GLY A 437 32.02 1.59 -8.53
CA GLY A 437 31.78 2.17 -7.22
C GLY A 437 30.34 2.64 -6.98
N THR A 438 29.45 2.50 -7.98
CA THR A 438 28.01 2.71 -7.80
C THR A 438 27.35 1.49 -7.16
N THR A 439 26.07 1.60 -6.82
CA THR A 439 25.27 0.47 -6.33
C THR A 439 23.98 0.32 -7.13
N ASN A 440 23.35 -0.86 -7.05
CA ASN A 440 22.00 -1.06 -7.59
C ASN A 440 20.93 -0.17 -6.91
N TYR A 441 21.25 0.56 -5.83
CA TYR A 441 20.35 1.51 -5.15
C TYR A 441 20.55 2.97 -5.61
N ASP A 442 21.57 3.28 -6.43
CA ASP A 442 21.84 4.66 -6.84
C ASP A 442 20.75 5.23 -7.77
N ASN A 443 20.01 4.38 -8.46
CA ASN A 443 18.89 4.77 -9.32
C ASN A 443 17.74 5.48 -8.58
N GLN A 444 17.57 5.20 -7.29
CA GLN A 444 16.50 5.72 -6.42
C GLN A 444 16.98 6.77 -5.41
N ALA A 445 18.28 7.05 -5.35
CA ALA A 445 18.86 7.96 -4.37
C ALA A 445 18.68 9.44 -4.79
N ASN A 446 17.72 10.15 -4.18
CA ASN A 446 17.38 11.53 -4.56
C ASN A 446 18.55 12.51 -4.41
N GLN A 447 19.42 12.29 -3.42
CA GLN A 447 20.57 13.16 -3.16
C GLN A 447 21.57 13.18 -4.32
N LEU A 448 21.56 12.18 -5.21
CA LEU A 448 22.39 12.14 -6.41
C LEU A 448 21.85 13.01 -7.56
N LEU A 449 20.60 13.50 -7.45
CA LEU A 449 19.90 14.25 -8.50
C LEU A 449 19.68 15.72 -8.18
N VAL A 450 20.17 16.21 -7.03
CA VAL A 450 19.89 17.57 -6.52
C VAL A 450 20.31 18.69 -7.47
N GLU A 451 21.32 18.46 -8.30
CA GLU A 451 21.80 19.41 -9.30
C GLU A 451 20.72 19.79 -10.32
N ASN A 452 19.75 18.91 -10.53
CA ASN A 452 18.66 19.14 -11.46
C ASN A 452 17.56 20.06 -10.90
N LEU A 453 17.57 20.41 -9.61
CA LEU A 453 16.52 21.24 -9.03
C LEU A 453 16.44 22.61 -9.73
N LYS A 454 15.28 22.87 -10.36
CA LYS A 454 14.90 24.16 -10.98
C LYS A 454 13.70 24.83 -10.30
N GLY A 455 12.79 24.04 -9.74
CA GLY A 455 11.54 24.51 -9.13
C GLY A 455 11.63 24.83 -7.65
N LYS A 456 10.48 24.87 -6.97
CA LYS A 456 10.37 25.11 -5.51
C LYS A 456 10.12 23.80 -4.77
N LEU A 457 11.01 23.47 -3.83
CA LEU A 457 10.95 22.24 -3.04
C LEU A 457 10.77 22.57 -1.55
N LEU A 458 9.69 22.08 -0.96
CA LEU A 458 9.47 22.07 0.49
C LEU A 458 9.69 20.66 1.03
N LEU A 459 10.70 20.50 1.88
CA LEU A 459 10.98 19.30 2.65
C LEU A 459 10.38 19.43 4.06
N THR A 460 9.72 18.38 4.54
CA THR A 460 9.14 18.34 5.88
C THR A 460 9.39 17.00 6.57
N HIS A 461 9.75 16.99 7.86
CA HIS A 461 10.06 15.74 8.57
C HIS A 461 9.80 15.83 10.08
N GLY A 462 9.37 14.75 10.70
CA GLY A 462 9.26 14.62 12.16
C GLY A 462 10.61 14.32 12.80
N THR A 463 11.01 15.05 13.85
CA THR A 463 12.34 14.84 14.46
C THR A 463 12.46 13.56 15.29
N MET A 464 11.35 12.87 15.56
CA MET A 464 11.28 11.61 16.32
C MET A 464 10.70 10.49 15.45
N ASP A 465 10.82 10.61 14.12
CA ASP A 465 10.36 9.59 13.19
C ASP A 465 11.19 8.30 13.35
N THR A 466 10.54 7.24 13.81
CA THR A 466 11.14 5.92 14.02
C THR A 466 10.86 4.97 12.87
N ASN A 467 10.06 5.39 11.88
CA ASN A 467 9.77 4.63 10.68
C ASN A 467 10.73 5.04 9.57
N VAL A 468 10.62 6.29 9.07
CA VAL A 468 11.61 6.90 8.16
C VAL A 468 12.48 7.84 8.98
N PRO A 469 13.68 7.43 9.39
CA PRO A 469 14.48 8.27 10.27
C PRO A 469 14.84 9.60 9.61
N VAL A 470 14.86 10.68 10.41
CA VAL A 470 15.05 12.06 9.93
C VAL A 470 16.30 12.27 9.07
N TYR A 471 17.33 11.45 9.28
CA TYR A 471 18.55 11.52 8.49
C TYR A 471 18.31 11.25 7.00
N ASN A 472 17.23 10.57 6.59
CA ASN A 472 16.86 10.42 5.18
C ASN A 472 16.64 11.77 4.49
N THR A 473 15.91 12.70 5.12
CA THR A 473 15.75 14.07 4.60
C THR A 473 17.06 14.84 4.66
N LEU A 474 17.87 14.63 5.71
CA LEU A 474 19.14 15.33 5.86
C LEU A 474 20.16 14.95 4.77
N LEU A 475 20.11 13.74 4.20
CA LEU A 475 20.93 13.35 3.05
C LEU A 475 20.70 14.28 1.84
N VAL A 476 19.43 14.57 1.53
CA VAL A 476 19.07 15.44 0.41
C VAL A 476 19.41 16.90 0.73
N VAL A 477 19.16 17.33 1.97
CA VAL A 477 19.49 18.69 2.44
C VAL A 477 20.99 18.96 2.30
N ASP A 478 21.84 18.03 2.74
CA ASP A 478 23.30 18.14 2.63
C ASP A 478 23.74 18.37 1.18
N LYS A 479 23.24 17.55 0.25
CA LYS A 479 23.57 17.66 -1.17
C LYS A 479 22.97 18.90 -1.84
N LEU A 480 21.78 19.35 -1.45
CA LEU A 480 21.23 20.62 -1.92
C LEU A 480 22.09 21.81 -1.49
N ILE A 481 22.63 21.80 -0.27
CA ILE A 481 23.54 22.83 0.23
C ILE A 481 24.86 22.82 -0.57
N GLU A 482 25.46 21.64 -0.76
CA GLU A 482 26.68 21.50 -1.58
C GLU A 482 26.48 22.01 -3.01
N ALA A 483 25.35 21.69 -3.62
CA ALA A 483 24.95 22.13 -4.97
C ALA A 483 24.49 23.60 -5.02
N ASN A 484 24.51 24.32 -3.89
CA ASN A 484 24.04 25.71 -3.77
C ASN A 484 22.62 25.92 -4.33
N LYS A 485 21.70 25.02 -3.99
CA LYS A 485 20.29 25.04 -4.41
C LYS A 485 19.38 25.61 -3.32
N ASP A 486 18.38 26.37 -3.74
CA ASP A 486 17.34 26.88 -2.84
C ASP A 486 16.28 25.80 -2.53
N PHE A 487 15.96 25.65 -1.24
CA PHE A 487 14.87 24.78 -0.76
C PHE A 487 14.31 25.33 0.56
N ASP A 488 13.11 24.87 0.93
CA ASP A 488 12.49 25.14 2.22
C ASP A 488 12.48 23.87 3.07
N LEU A 489 12.77 23.99 4.37
CA LEU A 489 12.76 22.86 5.32
C LEU A 489 11.91 23.19 6.54
N VAL A 490 11.03 22.28 6.93
CA VAL A 490 10.30 22.33 8.21
C VAL A 490 10.50 21.02 8.96
N LEU A 491 11.23 21.08 10.06
CA LEU A 491 11.33 19.97 11.01
C LEU A 491 10.24 20.13 12.08
N PHE A 492 9.42 19.08 12.25
CA PHE A 492 8.33 18.99 13.21
C PHE A 492 8.87 18.41 14.52
N PRO A 493 9.08 19.24 15.57
CA PRO A 493 9.71 18.75 16.77
C PRO A 493 8.78 17.81 17.54
N ASN A 494 9.35 16.74 18.09
CA ASN A 494 8.62 15.71 18.86
C ASN A 494 7.54 14.96 18.05
N ARG A 495 7.56 15.02 16.72
CA ARG A 495 6.67 14.23 15.88
C ARG A 495 7.37 12.99 15.35
N GLY A 496 6.66 11.87 15.40
CA GLY A 496 7.00 10.66 14.66
C GLY A 496 6.54 10.76 13.20
N HIS A 497 6.33 9.62 12.56
CA HIS A 497 6.00 9.54 11.13
C HIS A 497 4.65 10.20 10.74
N GLY A 498 3.68 10.28 11.66
CA GLY A 498 2.28 10.58 11.36
C GLY A 498 1.85 12.06 11.28
N PHE A 499 2.72 13.01 10.95
CA PHE A 499 2.41 14.46 11.04
C PHE A 499 1.70 15.06 9.80
N ALA A 500 1.61 14.33 8.68
CA ALA A 500 1.19 14.87 7.37
C ALA A 500 -0.20 15.51 7.31
N MET A 501 -1.08 15.13 8.24
CA MET A 501 -2.46 15.62 8.34
C MET A 501 -2.65 16.55 9.54
N GLU A 502 -1.59 16.91 10.27
CA GLU A 502 -1.68 17.92 11.31
C GLU A 502 -2.04 19.29 10.71
N PRO A 503 -2.91 20.09 11.38
CA PRO A 503 -3.36 21.39 10.87
C PRO A 503 -2.23 22.29 10.37
N TYR A 504 -1.10 22.36 11.10
CA TYR A 504 0.04 23.16 10.68
C TYR A 504 0.65 22.66 9.37
N MET A 505 0.79 21.33 9.19
CA MET A 505 1.33 20.75 7.95
C MET A 505 0.37 20.94 6.78
N LEU A 506 -0.94 20.76 7.00
CA LEU A 506 -1.97 21.04 5.98
C LEU A 506 -1.88 22.48 5.49
N ARG A 507 -1.91 23.45 6.41
CA ARG A 507 -1.75 24.87 6.08
C ARG A 507 -0.45 25.12 5.34
N LYS A 508 0.68 24.59 5.84
CA LYS A 508 1.99 24.79 5.21
C LYS A 508 2.02 24.28 3.77
N ARG A 509 1.48 23.09 3.49
CA ARG A 509 1.36 22.56 2.13
C ARG A 509 0.50 23.47 1.25
N TRP A 510 -0.67 23.88 1.74
CA TRP A 510 -1.60 24.73 1.00
C TRP A 510 -0.97 26.08 0.67
N ASP A 511 -0.41 26.76 1.68
CA ASP A 511 0.27 28.04 1.54
C ASP A 511 1.41 27.94 0.52
N TYR A 512 2.16 26.83 0.51
CA TYR A 512 3.26 26.62 -0.42
C TYR A 512 2.81 26.53 -1.87
N PHE A 513 1.74 25.79 -2.17
CA PHE A 513 1.18 25.72 -3.51
C PHE A 513 0.49 27.01 -3.92
N VAL A 514 -0.28 27.65 -3.04
CA VAL A 514 -0.94 28.93 -3.31
C VAL A 514 0.08 30.00 -3.68
N LYS A 515 1.17 30.10 -2.91
CA LYS A 515 2.24 31.05 -3.17
C LYS A 515 3.04 30.74 -4.43
N ASN A 516 3.53 29.51 -4.56
CA ASN A 516 4.56 29.19 -5.56
C ASN A 516 4.01 28.62 -6.87
N LEU A 517 2.79 28.06 -6.87
CA LEU A 517 2.19 27.44 -8.06
C LEU A 517 1.01 28.27 -8.60
N LEU A 518 0.13 28.74 -7.71
CA LEU A 518 -1.00 29.60 -8.11
C LEU A 518 -0.58 31.06 -8.31
N GLY A 519 0.45 31.52 -7.59
CA GLY A 519 0.94 32.90 -7.65
C GLY A 519 0.07 33.88 -6.86
N ALA A 520 -0.52 33.43 -5.75
CA ALA A 520 -1.39 34.23 -4.89
C ALA A 520 -0.84 34.28 -3.44
N GLU A 521 -1.26 35.28 -2.67
CA GLU A 521 -0.88 35.37 -1.24
C GLU A 521 -1.82 34.51 -0.38
N PRO A 522 -1.32 33.50 0.34
CA PRO A 522 -2.16 32.70 1.24
C PRO A 522 -2.60 33.51 2.47
N PRO A 523 -3.74 33.17 3.08
CA PRO A 523 -4.17 33.80 4.33
C PRO A 523 -3.14 33.59 5.43
N LYS A 524 -2.77 34.69 6.11
CA LYS A 524 -1.81 34.64 7.21
C LYS A 524 -2.35 33.74 8.33
N GLU A 525 -1.59 32.69 8.66
CA GLU A 525 -1.79 31.85 9.85
C GLU A 525 -3.21 31.30 9.97
N TYR A 526 -3.81 30.89 8.84
CA TYR A 526 -5.16 30.33 8.81
C TYR A 526 -5.37 29.24 9.88
N GLU A 527 -6.34 29.48 10.76
CA GLU A 527 -6.69 28.54 11.82
C GLU A 527 -7.81 27.61 11.35
N PHE A 528 -7.56 26.31 11.46
CA PHE A 528 -8.63 25.33 11.29
C PHE A 528 -9.57 25.45 12.48
N ASN A 529 -10.82 25.81 12.22
CA ASN A 529 -11.86 25.80 13.24
C ASN A 529 -12.20 24.34 13.59
N LEU A 530 -11.39 23.72 14.44
CA LEU A 530 -11.55 22.36 14.95
C LEU A 530 -12.65 22.26 16.01
N SER A 531 -13.63 23.17 16.01
CA SER A 531 -14.83 23.01 16.82
C SER A 531 -15.51 21.72 16.38
N ARG A 532 -15.26 20.64 17.14
CA ARG A 532 -16.01 19.39 17.01
C ARG A 532 -17.49 19.76 16.96
N PRO A 533 -18.29 19.19 16.04
CA PRO A 533 -19.70 19.05 16.34
C PRO A 533 -19.74 18.32 17.69
N ARG A 534 -20.32 18.94 18.72
CA ARG A 534 -20.63 18.20 19.94
C ARG A 534 -21.55 17.04 19.53
N PRO A 535 -21.35 15.83 20.07
CA PRO A 535 -22.20 14.69 19.77
C PRO A 535 -23.68 14.98 20.02
#